data_AF-A0AA43ZKC3-F1
#
_entry.id   AF-A0AA43ZKC3-F1
#
_cell.length_a   1.000
_cell.length_b   1.000
_cell.length_c   1.000
_cell.angle_alpha   90.00
_cell.angle_beta   90.00
_cell.angle_gamma   90.00
#
_symmetry.space_group_name_H-M   'P 1'
#
loop_
_entity.id
_entity.type
_entity.pdbx_description
1 polymer ?
#
loop_
_entity_poly.entity_id
_entity_poly.type
_entity_poly.pdbx_seq_one_letter_code
_entity_poly.pdbx_strand_id
1 'polypeptide(L)' 'MTQATSNVTVAKQRDGKWSFTLTFRGVTHPASGKFSSQLQAQAAGMATLNALQGNRQA' A
#
# COMPACT_ATOMS: atom_id res chain seq x y z
N MET A 1 -17.04 0.26 16.84
CA MET A 1 -15.67 -0.22 16.57
C MET A 1 -15.24 0.30 15.21
N THR A 2 -14.64 1.49 15.13
CA THR A 2 -14.04 1.96 13.87
C THR A 2 -12.67 1.32 13.75
N GLN A 3 -12.64 0.07 13.30
CA GLN A 3 -11.40 -0.56 12.87
C GLN A 3 -10.80 0.39 11.83
N ALA A 4 -9.64 0.96 12.12
CA ALA A 4 -9.00 1.86 11.20
C ALA A 4 -8.57 1.02 10.00
N THR A 5 -9.44 0.93 8.98
CA THR A 5 -9.35 -0.03 7.89
C THR A 5 -8.09 0.30 7.09
N SER A 6 -7.02 -0.40 7.43
CA SER A 6 -5.73 -0.27 6.77
C SER A 6 -5.80 -1.23 5.59
N ASN A 7 -5.87 -0.68 4.37
CA ASN A 7 -6.07 -1.49 3.16
C ASN A 7 -4.96 -1.20 2.16
N VAL A 8 -4.49 -2.25 1.49
CA VAL A 8 -3.50 -2.18 0.41
C VAL A 8 -4.19 -2.69 -0.84
N THR A 9 -4.37 -1.80 -1.80
CA THR A 9 -4.94 -2.13 -3.11
C THR A 9 -3.83 -2.12 -4.15
N VAL A 10 -3.68 -3.22 -4.88
CA VAL A 10 -2.70 -3.33 -5.97
C VAL A 10 -3.42 -3.17 -7.30
N ALA A 11 -2.93 -2.26 -8.14
CA ALA A 11 -3.51 -1.96 -9.45
C ALA A 11 -2.44 -1.98 -10.55
N LYS A 12 -2.82 -2.50 -11.72
CA LYS A 12 -1.99 -2.43 -12.93
C LYS A 12 -2.19 -1.07 -13.59
N GLN A 13 -1.08 -0.39 -13.86
CA GLN A 13 -1.04 0.89 -14.54
C GLN A 13 -1.14 0.71 -16.07
N ARG A 14 -1.50 1.80 -16.77
CA ARG A 14 -1.56 1.82 -18.25
C ARG A 14 -0.22 1.49 -18.92
N ASP A 15 0.89 1.77 -18.23
CA ASP A 15 2.25 1.45 -18.66
C ASP A 15 2.60 -0.05 -18.55
N GLY A 16 1.65 -0.90 -18.11
CA GLY A 16 1.87 -2.33 -17.88
C GLY A 16 2.53 -2.66 -16.54
N LYS A 17 3.02 -1.65 -15.82
CA LYS A 17 3.61 -1.76 -14.48
C LYS A 17 2.55 -1.86 -13.39
N TRP A 18 2.97 -2.29 -12.21
CA TRP A 18 2.11 -2.44 -11.04
C TRP A 18 2.40 -1.34 -10.03
N SER A 19 1.36 -0.86 -9.36
CA SER A 19 1.46 0.09 -8.25
C SER A 19 0.52 -0.32 -7.13
N PHE A 20 0.86 0.03 -5.90
CA PHE A 20 -0.04 -0.16 -4.77
C PHE A 20 -0.49 1.19 -4.21
N THR A 21 -1.75 1.25 -3.82
CA THR A 21 -2.37 2.35 -3.08
C THR A 21 -2.62 1.86 -1.66
N LEU A 22 -2.27 2.66 -0.67
CA LEU A 22 -2.45 2.31 0.72
C LEU A 22 -3.39 3.31 1.39
N THR A 23 -4.46 2.82 1.99
CA THR A 23 -5.34 3.63 2.82
C THR A 23 -5.06 3.28 4.28
N PHE A 24 -4.63 4.25 5.06
CA PHE A 24 -4.36 4.08 6.49
C PHE A 24 -5.12 5.12 7.30
N ARG A 25 -5.97 4.66 8.22
CA ARG A 25 -6.79 5.52 9.11
C ARG A 25 -7.58 6.62 8.39
N GLY A 26 -8.07 6.35 7.17
CA GLY A 26 -8.80 7.31 6.35
C GLY A 26 -7.93 8.22 5.47
N VAL A 27 -6.60 8.11 5.56
CA VAL A 27 -5.67 8.79 4.65
C VAL A 27 -5.29 7.82 3.53
N THR A 28 -5.69 8.15 2.31
CA THR A 28 -5.24 7.42 1.12
C THR A 28 -3.91 8.00 0.65
N HIS A 29 -2.86 7.20 0.77
CA HIS A 29 -1.56 7.52 0.23
C HIS A 29 -1.55 7.24 -1.28
N PRO A 30 -0.96 8.14 -2.09
CA PRO A 30 -0.93 8.00 -3.54
C PRO A 30 -0.22 6.72 -3.97
N ALA A 31 -0.65 6.18 -5.10
CA ALA A 31 -0.11 4.96 -5.69
C ALA A 31 1.41 5.08 -5.83
N SER A 32 2.14 4.32 -5.01
CA SER A 32 3.59 4.43 -4.93
C SER A 32 4.26 3.23 -5.59
N GLY A 33 5.34 3.52 -6.30
CA GLY A 33 6.16 2.51 -6.98
C GLY A 33 5.65 2.10 -8.36
N LYS A 34 6.60 1.70 -9.21
CA LYS A 34 6.40 1.15 -10.55
C LYS A 34 7.02 -0.24 -10.57
N PHE A 35 6.29 -1.22 -10.08
CA PHE A 35 6.77 -2.60 -9.94
C PHE A 35 6.58 -3.40 -11.23
N SER A 36 7.47 -4.35 -11.45
CA SER A 36 7.42 -5.22 -12.65
C SER A 36 6.37 -6.32 -12.52
N SER A 37 5.94 -6.65 -11.30
CA SER A 37 4.96 -7.71 -11.02
C SER A 37 3.99 -7.32 -9.90
N GLN A 38 2.81 -7.94 -9.92
CA GLN A 38 1.80 -7.78 -8.87
C GLN A 38 2.33 -8.18 -7.50
N LEU A 39 3.13 -9.26 -7.44
CA LEU A 39 3.71 -9.77 -6.20
C LEU A 39 4.65 -8.74 -5.56
N GLN A 40 5.49 -8.06 -6.35
CA GLN A 40 6.35 -6.99 -5.84
C GLN A 40 5.53 -5.82 -5.29
N ALA A 41 4.49 -5.40 -6.01
CA ALA A 41 3.63 -4.31 -5.56
C ALA A 41 2.89 -4.66 -4.26
N GLN A 42 2.42 -5.91 -4.12
CA GLN A 42 1.76 -6.39 -2.91
C GLN A 42 2.74 -6.47 -1.73
N ALA A 43 3.93 -7.04 -1.93
CA ALA A 43 4.96 -7.11 -0.89
C ALA A 43 5.38 -5.72 -0.41
N ALA A 44 5.59 -4.77 -1.34
CA ALA A 44 5.92 -3.39 -1.00
C ALA A 44 4.77 -2.67 -0.27
N GLY A 45 3.52 -2.91 -0.69
CA GLY A 45 2.35 -2.35 -0.02
C GLY A 45 2.16 -2.89 1.40
N MET A 46 2.33 -4.20 1.61
CA MET A 46 2.30 -4.82 2.95
C MET A 46 3.48 -4.36 3.81
N ALA A 47 4.67 -4.23 3.26
CA ALA A 47 5.83 -3.69 3.99
C ALA A 47 5.59 -2.23 4.43
N THR A 48 5.01 -1.41 3.55
CA THR A 48 4.65 -0.02 3.85
C THR A 48 3.56 0.05 4.92
N LEU A 49 2.55 -0.81 4.84
CA LEU A 49 1.51 -0.93 5.86
C LEU A 49 2.08 -1.32 7.22
N ASN A 50 2.97 -2.32 7.27
CA ASN A 50 3.66 -2.70 8.49
C ASN A 50 4.56 -1.57 9.02
N ALA A 51 5.28 -0.85 8.16
CA ALA A 51 6.09 0.29 8.57
C ALA A 51 5.23 1.43 9.14
N LEU A 52 4.08 1.73 8.56
CA LEU A 52 3.14 2.73 9.06
C LEU A 52 2.49 2.32 10.39
N GLN A 53 2.28 1.02 10.59
CA GLN A 53 1.81 0.49 11.88
C GLN A 53 2.92 0.51 12.95
N GLY A 54 4.13 0.07 12.60
CA GLY A 54 5.28 -0.01 13.50
C GLY A 54 5.89 1.34 13.87
N ASN A 55 5.89 2.32 12.96
CA ASN A 55 6.34 3.70 13.21
C ASN A 55 5.44 4.46 14.19
N ARG A 56 4.34 3.85 14.65
CA ARG A 56 3.44 4.42 15.68
C ARG A 56 3.69 3.87 17.09
N GLN A 57 4.67 2.98 17.27
CA GLN A 57 5.05 2.44 18.59
C GLN A 57 6.31 3.10 19.18
N ALA A 58 6.85 4.16 18.58
CA ALA A 58 7.96 4.95 19.13
C ALA A 58 7.46 6.26 19.73
#